data_AF-A0A951WNX0-F1
#
_entry.id   AF-A0A951WNX0-F1
#
_cell.length_a   1.000
_cell.length_b   1.000
_cell.length_c   1.000
_cell.angle_alpha   90.00
_cell.angle_beta   90.00
_cell.angle_gamma   90.00
#
_symmetry.space_group_name_H-M   'P 1'
#
loop_
_entity.id
_entity.type
_entity.pdbx_description
1 polymer ?
#
loop_
_entity_poly.entity_id
_entity_poly.type
_entity_poly.pdbx_seq_one_letter_code
_entity_poly.pdbx_strand_id
1 'polypeptide(L)' 'MTKMYENQQKARKALIIGVLIKDESLDVLQKDLEELTRLLQTLGITTVKSFIQSRDTQSARTLIGSGKVEEIRQAAI' A
#
# COMPACT_ATOMS: atom_id res chain seq x y z
N MET A 1 1.60 44.49 -1.07
CA MET A 1 2.46 43.29 -1.09
C MET A 1 1.57 42.06 -0.98
N THR A 2 1.50 41.27 -2.04
CA THR A 2 0.69 40.04 -2.09
C THR A 2 1.37 38.97 -1.23
N LYS A 3 0.74 38.53 -0.14
CA LYS A 3 1.21 37.36 0.60
C LYS A 3 0.96 36.12 -0.27
N MET A 4 2.02 35.51 -0.79
CA MET A 4 1.96 34.16 -1.33
C MET A 4 1.90 33.18 -0.16
N TYR A 5 0.83 32.39 -0.10
CA TYR A 5 0.76 31.24 0.80
C TYR A 5 1.47 30.08 0.11
N GLU A 6 2.63 29.68 0.62
CA GLU A 6 3.26 28.43 0.23
C GLU A 6 2.36 27.27 0.67
N ASN A 7 1.72 26.61 -0.28
CA ASN A 7 0.97 25.40 -0.02
C ASN A 7 1.98 24.26 0.14
N GLN A 8 2.53 24.11 1.36
CA GLN A 8 3.43 23.01 1.68
C GLN A 8 2.64 21.69 1.70
N GLN A 9 2.38 21.13 0.52
CA GLN A 9 1.86 19.77 0.40
C GLN A 9 2.89 18.83 0.99
N LYS A 10 2.67 18.40 2.23
CA LYS A 10 3.44 17.31 2.85
C LYS A 10 3.41 16.12 1.90
N ALA A 11 4.60 15.67 1.48
CA ALA A 11 4.75 14.49 0.66
C ALA A 11 3.97 13.33 1.30
N ARG A 12 2.96 12.84 0.59
CA ARG A 12 2.09 11.76 1.09
C ARG A 12 2.83 10.46 0.91
N LYS A 13 2.84 9.62 1.94
CA LYS A 13 3.47 8.30 1.92
C LYS A 13 2.41 7.21 1.96
N ALA A 14 2.67 6.09 1.31
CA ALA A 14 1.79 4.92 1.31
C ALA A 14 2.57 3.63 1.55
N LEU A 15 1.94 2.69 2.25
CA LEU A 15 2.33 1.28 2.25
C LEU A 15 1.32 0.55 1.37
N ILE A 16 1.82 -0.33 0.51
CA ILE A 16 0.97 -1.15 -0.36
C ILE A 16 0.92 -2.57 0.19
N ILE A 17 -0.28 -3.14 0.24
CA ILE A 17 -0.49 -4.50 0.71
C ILE A 17 -1.34 -5.25 -0.31
N GLY A 18 -0.72 -6.21 -0.99
CA GLY A 18 -1.40 -7.20 -1.81
C GLY A 18 -1.82 -8.40 -0.96
N VAL A 19 -3.03 -8.91 -1.21
CA VAL A 19 -3.53 -10.13 -0.59
C VAL A 19 -3.73 -11.14 -1.69
N LEU A 20 -2.98 -12.24 -1.63
CA LEU A 20 -3.08 -13.33 -2.58
C LEU A 20 -3.97 -14.42 -1.97
N ILE A 21 -5.18 -14.58 -2.49
CA ILE A 21 -6.09 -15.66 -2.11
C ILE A 21 -5.74 -16.92 -2.89
N LYS A 22 -6.09 -18.07 -2.34
CA LYS A 22 -5.87 -19.37 -2.98
C LYS A 22 -6.40 -19.37 -4.42
N ASP A 23 -5.62 -19.96 -5.32
CA ASP A 23 -5.87 -20.09 -6.76
C ASP A 23 -5.85 -18.78 -7.56
N GLU A 24 -5.52 -17.64 -6.94
CA GLU A 24 -5.22 -16.40 -7.65
C GLU A 24 -3.78 -16.41 -8.22
N SER A 25 -3.58 -15.67 -9.32
CA SER A 25 -2.27 -15.55 -9.95
C SER A 25 -1.41 -14.50 -9.25
N LEU A 26 -0.25 -14.93 -8.74
CA LEU A 26 0.76 -14.02 -8.19
C LEU A 26 1.24 -13.01 -9.24
N ASP A 27 1.38 -13.42 -10.50
CA ASP A 27 1.83 -12.55 -11.58
C ASP A 27 0.83 -11.44 -11.89
N VAL A 28 -0.48 -11.76 -11.84
CA VAL A 28 -1.54 -10.75 -11.99
C VAL A 28 -1.51 -9.78 -10.83
N LEU A 29 -1.46 -10.30 -9.59
CA LEU A 29 -1.38 -9.45 -8.40
C LEU A 29 -0.16 -8.51 -8.46
N GLN A 30 1.01 -9.01 -8.87
CA GLN A 30 2.21 -8.18 -8.99
C GLN A 30 2.03 -7.05 -10.01
N LYS A 31 1.46 -7.35 -11.19
CA LYS A 31 1.15 -6.32 -12.21
C LYS A 31 0.17 -5.27 -11.68
N ASP A 32 -0.84 -5.68 -10.94
CA ASP A 32 -1.81 -4.76 -10.33
C ASP A 32 -1.16 -3.87 -9.27
N LEU A 33 -0.27 -4.41 -8.43
CA LEU A 33 0.48 -3.63 -7.43
C LEU A 33 1.47 -2.65 -8.08
N GLU A 34 2.10 -3.04 -9.19
CA GLU A 34 2.94 -2.14 -9.98
C GLU A 34 2.12 -1.00 -10.57
N GLU A 35 0.93 -1.28 -11.12
CA GLU A 35 0.04 -0.26 -11.65
C GLU A 35 -0.44 0.69 -10.54
N LEU A 36 -0.86 0.15 -9.39
CA LEU A 36 -1.21 0.96 -8.22
C LEU A 36 -0.06 1.88 -7.80
N THR A 37 1.18 1.39 -7.86
CA THR A 37 2.37 2.21 -7.57
C THR A 37 2.52 3.36 -8.57
N ARG A 38 2.33 3.12 -9.88
CA ARG A 38 2.36 4.16 -10.92
C ARG A 38 1.28 5.23 -10.72
N LEU A 39 0.07 4.81 -10.32
CA LEU A 39 -1.02 5.72 -10.00
C LEU A 39 -0.67 6.61 -8.79
N LEU A 40 -0.11 6.02 -7.72
CA LEU A 40 0.33 6.76 -6.54
C LEU A 40 1.44 7.77 -6.87
N GLN A 41 2.40 7.38 -7.70
CA GLN A 41 3.48 8.29 -8.16
C GLN A 41 2.92 9.52 -8.88
N THR A 42 1.95 9.33 -9.76
CA THR A 42 1.28 10.44 -10.49
C THR A 42 0.55 11.40 -9.54
N LEU A 43 0.05 10.88 -8.43
CA LEU A 43 -0.61 11.66 -7.37
C LEU A 43 0.37 12.29 -6.36
N GLY A 44 1.69 12.17 -6.57
CA GLY A 44 2.70 12.66 -5.64
C GLY A 44 2.76 11.87 -4.32
N ILE A 45 2.24 10.63 -4.33
CA ILE A 45 2.27 9.72 -3.18
C ILE A 45 3.49 8.79 -3.34
N THR A 46 4.38 8.82 -2.37
CA THR A 46 5.56 7.94 -2.33
C THR A 46 5.21 6.61 -1.67
N THR A 47 5.31 5.52 -2.41
CA THR A 47 5.24 4.17 -1.83
C THR A 47 6.50 3.90 -1.03
N VAL A 48 6.37 3.71 0.28
CA VAL A 48 7.48 3.46 1.20
C VAL A 48 7.89 1.99 1.18
N LYS A 49 6.92 1.08 1.10
CA LYS A 49 7.12 -0.36 1.07
C LYS A 49 5.88 -1.07 0.54
N SER A 50 6.09 -2.23 -0.06
CA SER A 50 5.04 -3.14 -0.48
C SER A 50 5.16 -4.48 0.24
N PHE A 51 4.01 -5.12 0.49
CA PHE A 51 3.91 -6.46 1.07
C PHE A 51 2.93 -7.29 0.26
N ILE A 52 3.20 -8.58 0.13
CA ILE A 52 2.22 -9.55 -0.36
C ILE A 52 1.96 -10.53 0.79
N GLN A 53 0.69 -10.76 1.11
CA GLN A 53 0.25 -11.72 2.10
C GLN A 53 -0.58 -12.81 1.43
N SER A 54 -0.06 -14.03 1.40
CA SER A 54 -0.82 -15.19 0.91
C SER A 54 -1.74 -15.76 1.99
N ARG A 55 -2.99 -16.08 1.64
CA ARG A 55 -4.01 -16.66 2.51
C ARG A 55 -4.86 -17.67 1.76
N ASP A 56 -5.32 -18.69 2.45
CA ASP A 56 -6.30 -19.64 1.89
C ASP A 56 -7.68 -19.01 1.73
N THR A 57 -8.06 -18.13 2.66
CA THR A 57 -9.33 -17.40 2.67
C THR A 57 -9.16 -15.98 3.21
N GLN A 58 -10.12 -15.11 2.91
CA GLN A 58 -10.17 -13.76 3.46
C GLN A 58 -10.52 -13.81 4.95
N SER A 59 -9.65 -13.29 5.82
CA SER A 59 -9.98 -13.14 7.24
C SER A 59 -11.01 -12.02 7.43
N ALA A 60 -12.15 -12.33 8.03
CA ALA A 60 -13.24 -11.38 8.25
C ALA A 60 -12.85 -10.15 9.11
N ARG A 61 -11.77 -10.25 9.91
CA ARG A 61 -11.38 -9.18 10.83
C ARG A 61 -10.38 -8.20 10.23
N THR A 62 -9.32 -8.68 9.58
CA THR A 62 -8.22 -7.83 9.10
C THR A 62 -7.76 -8.12 7.68
N LEU A 63 -8.37 -9.09 6.99
CA LEU A 63 -7.98 -9.61 5.66
C LEU A 63 -6.58 -10.28 5.62
N ILE A 64 -5.58 -9.69 6.28
CA ILE A 64 -4.17 -10.13 6.29
C ILE A 64 -3.73 -10.86 7.57
N GLY A 65 -4.59 -10.90 8.60
CA GLY A 65 -4.29 -11.48 9.91
C GLY A 65 -3.62 -10.50 10.88
N SER A 66 -3.74 -10.75 12.19
CA SER A 66 -3.25 -9.85 13.25
C SER A 66 -1.73 -9.73 13.27
N GLY A 67 -1.00 -10.83 13.05
CA GLY A 67 0.47 -10.80 12.98
C GLY A 67 0.98 -9.87 11.89
N LYS A 68 0.35 -9.90 10.71
CA LYS A 68 0.75 -9.04 9.59
C LYS A 68 0.44 -7.56 9.85
N VAL A 69 -0.65 -7.27 10.57
CA VAL A 69 -0.97 -5.90 11.01
C VAL A 69 0.15 -5.35 11.89
N GLU A 70 0.67 -6.13 12.84
CA GLU A 70 1.78 -5.68 13.69
C GLU A 70 3.09 -5.49 12.91
N GLU A 71 3.38 -6.33 11.91
CA GLU A 71 4.52 -6.12 11.01
C GLU A 71 4.40 -4.80 10.23
N ILE A 72 3.22 -4.52 9.68
CA ILE A 72 2.96 -3.29 8.93
C ILE A 72 3.05 -2.07 9.84
N ARG A 73 2.55 -2.16 11.07
CA ARG A 73 2.65 -1.10 12.08
C ARG A 73 4.10 -0.73 12.35
N GLN A 74 4.99 -1.72 12.42
CA GLN A 74 6.43 -1.51 12.59
C GLN A 74 7.11 -0.95 11.34
N ALA A 75 6.54 -1.18 10.15
CA ALA A 75 7.06 -0.62 8.91
C ALA A 75 6.58 0.82 8.63
N ALA A 76 5.53 1.29 9.31
CA ALA A 76 4.91 2.60 9.11
C ALA A 76 5.56 3.75 9.94
N ILE A 77 6.77 3.53 10.47
CA ILE A 77 7.50 4.47 11.35
C ILE A 77 8.09 5.63 10.54
#